data_AF-A0A950SXC2-F1
#
_entry.id   AF-A0A950SXC2-F1
#
_cell.length_a   1.000
_cell.length_b   1.000
_cell.length_c   1.000
_cell.angle_alpha   90.00
_cell.angle_beta   90.00
_cell.angle_gamma   90.00
#
_symmetry.space_group_name_H-M   'P 1'
#
loop_
_entity.id
_entity.type
_entity.pdbx_description
1 polymer ?
#
loop_
_entity_poly.entity_id
_entity_poly.type
_entity_poly.pdbx_seq_one_letter_code
_entity_poly.pdbx_strand_id
1 'polypeptide(L)'
;MTSAPHLLIIGLDCAEPSLVFEQWRDELPTLAHLMRLGSYGTLESCIPAITVPAWSCMMSGRDPGELGIYGFRNRVDRSYQRMSTADGRAVRVPRLWEIASEAGWRVATVGIPGTYPPQPVNGALVSCFLTPSTASPYTYPPELATQIAGWVGDYMLDVPNFRSEEKARILRDIYTLCDQHFTVADRLLTHYTPDLLMLVEMGVDRIHHALWKQMDPRHPKYIPNAPLHAAVHDYYQHVDQRINGLLQRCGDETVVLVVSDHGARPLMGGVCINEWLQTEGYLTLKQRPDRAIALDQATIDWQNTRAWGAGGYYGRIFLNVQGREPEGTIPPAAYERERTALAERLRAMNGPDGQPLGNRVFIPQYIYRSVRGVAPDLIVYFGDLAWRAIGTIGGDEL
;
A
#
# COMPACT_ATOMS: atom_id res chain seq x y z
N MET A 1 -20.64 4.24 33.08
CA MET A 1 -19.97 3.14 32.36
C MET A 1 -19.85 3.59 30.92
N THR A 2 -18.63 3.80 30.41
CA THR A 2 -18.45 4.03 28.96
C THR A 2 -18.84 2.74 28.25
N SER A 3 -19.74 2.78 27.26
CA SER A 3 -20.08 1.58 26.51
C SER A 3 -18.86 1.13 25.72
N ALA A 4 -18.47 -0.14 25.90
CA ALA A 4 -17.43 -0.76 25.10
C ALA A 4 -17.90 -0.89 23.64
N PRO A 5 -17.00 -0.85 22.65
CA PRO A 5 -17.38 -1.11 21.26
C PRO A 5 -17.81 -2.58 21.11
N HIS A 6 -18.73 -2.85 20.19
CA HIS A 6 -19.05 -4.22 19.78
C HIS A 6 -17.96 -4.80 18.86
N LEU A 7 -17.32 -3.94 18.06
CA LEU A 7 -16.27 -4.33 17.12
C LEU A 7 -15.08 -3.36 17.19
N LEU A 8 -13.89 -3.91 17.44
CA LEU A 8 -12.62 -3.20 17.36
C LEU A 8 -11.78 -3.80 16.23
N ILE A 9 -11.39 -2.98 15.26
CA ILE A 9 -10.51 -3.37 14.15
C ILE A 9 -9.22 -2.58 14.23
N ILE A 10 -8.09 -3.27 14.30
CA ILE A 10 -6.75 -2.69 14.29
C ILE A 10 -6.03 -3.19 13.05
N GLY A 11 -5.84 -2.28 12.11
CA GLY A 11 -5.03 -2.50 10.92
C GLY A 11 -3.57 -2.20 11.21
N LEU A 12 -2.67 -3.14 10.92
CA LEU A 12 -1.23 -2.93 10.92
C LEU A 12 -0.78 -2.91 9.46
N ASP A 13 -0.51 -1.73 8.90
CA ASP A 13 -0.16 -1.59 7.48
C ASP A 13 1.19 -2.27 7.22
N CYS A 14 1.25 -3.16 6.22
CA CYS A 14 2.50 -3.84 5.84
C CYS A 14 3.10 -4.79 6.92
N ALA A 15 2.28 -5.35 7.82
CA ALA A 15 2.77 -6.23 8.89
C ALA A 15 3.13 -7.62 8.34
N GLU A 16 4.41 -7.98 8.40
CA GLU A 16 4.89 -9.26 7.86
C GLU A 16 4.53 -10.42 8.79
N PRO A 17 3.74 -11.42 8.32
CA PRO A 17 3.26 -12.49 9.17
C PRO A 17 4.36 -13.28 9.87
N SER A 18 5.52 -13.52 9.23
CA SER A 18 6.60 -14.28 9.88
C SER A 18 7.19 -13.55 11.08
N LEU A 19 7.13 -12.21 11.12
CA LEU A 19 7.61 -11.44 12.27
C LEU A 19 6.68 -11.62 13.48
N VAL A 20 5.37 -11.55 13.25
CA VAL A 20 4.36 -11.61 14.32
C VAL A 20 4.04 -13.04 14.74
N PHE A 21 3.84 -13.92 13.77
CA PHE A 21 3.42 -15.30 14.01
C PHE A 21 4.59 -16.21 14.30
N GLU A 22 5.84 -15.84 14.03
CA GLU A 22 6.98 -16.74 14.27
C GLU A 22 8.02 -16.00 15.08
N GLN A 23 8.83 -15.16 14.44
CA GLN A 23 10.09 -14.65 14.96
C GLN A 23 9.95 -13.93 16.31
N TRP A 24 8.93 -13.10 16.48
CA TRP A 24 8.73 -12.27 17.68
C TRP A 24 7.48 -12.65 18.46
N ARG A 25 6.85 -13.80 18.16
CA ARG A 25 5.57 -14.20 18.79
C ARG A 25 5.62 -14.10 20.31
N ASP A 26 6.66 -14.64 20.93
CA ASP A 26 6.80 -14.70 22.39
C ASP A 26 7.20 -13.34 23.01
N GLU A 27 7.60 -12.38 22.17
CA GLU A 27 8.00 -11.01 22.54
C GLU A 27 6.88 -9.98 22.28
N LEU A 28 5.74 -10.43 21.74
CA LEU A 28 4.53 -9.66 21.47
C LEU A 28 3.35 -10.21 22.31
N PRO A 29 3.36 -10.00 23.64
CA PRO A 29 2.46 -10.70 24.56
C PRO A 29 0.98 -10.43 24.28
N THR A 30 0.62 -9.26 23.77
CA THR A 30 -0.76 -8.88 23.49
C THR A 30 -1.28 -9.61 22.25
N LEU A 31 -0.54 -9.53 21.15
CA LEU A 31 -0.87 -10.27 19.92
C LEU A 31 -0.85 -11.78 20.17
N ALA A 32 0.13 -12.29 20.92
CA ALA A 32 0.17 -13.70 21.32
C ALA A 32 -1.03 -14.11 22.17
N HIS A 33 -1.52 -13.23 23.04
CA HIS A 33 -2.73 -13.48 23.80
C HIS A 33 -3.98 -13.56 22.91
N LEU A 34 -4.15 -12.61 21.97
CA LEU A 34 -5.24 -12.65 20.99
C LEU A 34 -5.20 -13.94 20.14
N MET A 35 -4.00 -14.36 19.70
CA MET A 35 -3.83 -15.62 18.97
C MET A 35 -4.22 -16.86 19.78
N ARG A 36 -3.97 -16.86 21.10
CA ARG A 36 -4.37 -17.97 22.00
C ARG A 36 -5.88 -18.02 22.24
N LEU A 37 -6.55 -16.88 22.29
CA LEU A 37 -7.99 -16.79 22.53
C LEU A 37 -8.85 -16.92 21.27
N GLY A 38 -8.29 -16.57 20.11
CA GLY A 38 -9.00 -16.48 18.84
C GLY A 38 -8.47 -17.41 17.76
N SER A 39 -8.68 -17.00 16.51
CA SER A 39 -8.14 -17.65 15.31
C SER A 39 -7.15 -16.71 14.62
N TYR A 40 -6.06 -17.27 14.10
CA TYR A 40 -5.05 -16.52 13.36
C TYR A 40 -4.49 -17.34 12.21
N GLY A 41 -3.92 -16.67 11.21
CA GLY A 41 -3.33 -17.32 10.05
C GLY A 41 -2.95 -16.32 8.96
N THR A 42 -2.23 -16.80 7.97
CA THR A 42 -1.92 -16.03 6.76
C THR A 42 -3.12 -15.98 5.83
N LEU A 43 -3.37 -14.82 5.23
CA LEU A 43 -4.38 -14.62 4.19
C LEU A 43 -3.72 -14.08 2.92
N GLU A 44 -4.23 -14.47 1.76
CA GLU A 44 -3.79 -13.92 0.49
C GLU A 44 -4.35 -12.50 0.30
N SER A 45 -3.47 -11.53 0.02
CA SER A 45 -3.86 -10.16 -0.30
C SER A 45 -4.36 -10.06 -1.75
N CYS A 46 -4.93 -8.91 -2.12
CA CYS A 46 -5.29 -8.64 -3.51
C CYS A 46 -4.04 -8.49 -4.39
N ILE A 47 -4.19 -8.61 -5.70
CA ILE A 47 -3.15 -8.26 -6.66
C ILE A 47 -3.51 -6.92 -7.30
N PRO A 48 -2.69 -5.85 -7.24
CA PRO A 48 -1.42 -5.80 -6.53
C PRO A 48 -1.60 -5.63 -5.00
N ALA A 49 -0.80 -6.34 -4.20
CA ALA A 49 -0.73 -6.21 -2.75
C ALA A 49 0.01 -4.92 -2.36
N ILE A 50 -0.72 -3.80 -2.38
CA ILE A 50 -0.22 -2.48 -1.98
C ILE A 50 -1.33 -1.71 -1.25
N THR A 51 -0.96 -0.93 -0.24
CA THR A 51 -1.83 -0.17 0.67
C THR A 51 -3.20 0.24 0.12
N VAL A 52 -3.24 1.11 -0.90
CA VAL A 52 -4.51 1.70 -1.37
C VAL A 52 -5.51 0.65 -1.90
N PRO A 53 -5.18 -0.18 -2.91
CA PRO A 53 -6.07 -1.25 -3.33
C PRO A 53 -6.32 -2.28 -2.23
N ALA A 54 -5.33 -2.68 -1.45
CA ALA A 54 -5.50 -3.73 -0.44
C ALA A 54 -6.51 -3.35 0.65
N TRP A 55 -6.39 -2.16 1.25
CA TRP A 55 -7.38 -1.66 2.20
C TRP A 55 -8.74 -1.43 1.53
N SER A 56 -8.77 -0.89 0.31
CA SER A 56 -10.06 -0.67 -0.39
C SER A 56 -10.77 -2.00 -0.66
N CYS A 57 -10.04 -3.06 -1.00
CA CYS A 57 -10.60 -4.40 -1.20
C CYS A 57 -11.13 -4.97 0.10
N MET A 58 -10.31 -4.94 1.16
CA MET A 58 -10.69 -5.46 2.48
C MET A 58 -11.95 -4.78 3.01
N MET A 59 -12.08 -3.46 2.79
CA MET A 59 -13.18 -2.67 3.34
C MET A 59 -14.45 -2.70 2.50
N SER A 60 -14.40 -3.13 1.23
CA SER A 60 -15.56 -3.15 0.32
C SER A 60 -15.98 -4.55 -0.15
N GLY A 61 -15.14 -5.57 0.08
CA GLY A 61 -15.36 -6.92 -0.46
C GLY A 61 -15.24 -7.02 -1.98
N ARG A 62 -14.66 -6.01 -2.64
CA ARG A 62 -14.44 -5.93 -4.08
C ARG A 62 -12.98 -6.13 -4.44
N ASP A 63 -12.71 -6.72 -5.59
CA ASP A 63 -11.34 -6.84 -6.09
C ASP A 63 -10.84 -5.54 -6.77
N PRO A 64 -9.52 -5.39 -7.00
CA PRO A 64 -8.96 -4.18 -7.63
C PRO A 64 -9.55 -3.84 -9.01
N GLY A 65 -9.97 -4.84 -9.77
CA GLY A 65 -10.60 -4.65 -11.07
C GLY A 65 -12.04 -4.11 -10.99
N GLU A 66 -12.83 -4.60 -10.03
CA GLU A 66 -14.17 -4.07 -9.70
C GLU A 66 -14.11 -2.61 -9.19
N LEU A 67 -13.02 -2.25 -8.52
CA LEU A 67 -12.76 -0.89 -8.03
C LEU A 67 -12.15 0.02 -9.11
N GLY A 68 -11.47 -0.54 -10.11
CA GLY A 68 -10.67 0.21 -11.08
C GLY A 68 -9.41 0.85 -10.47
N ILE A 69 -8.90 0.27 -9.38
CA ILE A 69 -7.76 0.76 -8.60
C ILE A 69 -6.63 -0.26 -8.69
N TYR A 70 -5.67 -0.03 -9.57
CA TYR A 70 -4.56 -0.94 -9.85
C TYR A 70 -3.25 -0.49 -9.19
N GLY A 71 -3.35 0.35 -8.15
CA GLY A 71 -2.23 0.96 -7.44
C GLY A 71 -2.55 2.34 -6.87
N PHE A 72 -1.51 2.97 -6.32
CA PHE A 72 -1.60 4.32 -5.75
C PHE A 72 -1.92 5.39 -6.82
N ARG A 73 -1.23 5.36 -7.96
CA ARG A 73 -1.53 6.20 -9.14
C ARG A 73 -2.09 5.34 -10.26
N ASN A 74 -3.15 5.77 -10.93
CA ASN A 74 -3.80 5.03 -12.02
C ASN A 74 -3.91 5.91 -13.27
N ARG A 75 -3.88 5.30 -14.47
CA ARG A 75 -4.12 6.04 -15.71
C ARG A 75 -5.54 6.59 -15.70
N VAL A 76 -5.66 7.89 -16.02
CA VAL A 76 -6.97 8.57 -16.09
C VAL A 76 -7.69 8.24 -17.39
N ASP A 77 -6.92 8.16 -18.46
CA ASP A 77 -7.39 7.94 -19.82
C ASP A 77 -6.34 7.14 -20.62
N ARG A 78 -6.61 6.95 -21.92
CA ARG A 78 -5.71 6.23 -22.82
C ARG A 78 -4.56 7.10 -23.36
N SER A 79 -4.37 8.32 -22.88
CA SER A 79 -3.13 9.07 -23.12
C SER A 79 -1.95 8.39 -22.42
N TYR A 80 -0.72 8.77 -22.80
CA TYR A 80 0.48 8.10 -22.31
C TYR A 80 0.89 8.51 -20.89
N GLN A 81 0.62 9.75 -20.47
CA GLN A 81 1.22 10.33 -19.27
C GLN A 81 0.23 10.63 -18.13
N ARG A 82 -1.07 10.76 -18.41
CA ARG A 82 -2.03 11.23 -17.40
C ARG A 82 -2.34 10.15 -16.38
N MET A 83 -1.82 10.34 -15.16
CA MET A 83 -2.13 9.52 -13.99
C MET A 83 -2.74 10.35 -12.86
N SER A 84 -3.64 9.75 -12.09
CA SER A 84 -4.26 10.33 -10.90
C SER A 84 -4.01 9.44 -9.68
N THR A 85 -3.90 10.04 -8.51
CA THR A 85 -3.86 9.31 -7.23
C THR A 85 -5.26 8.79 -6.90
N ALA A 86 -5.38 7.52 -6.53
CA ALA A 86 -6.62 6.95 -6.04
C ALA A 86 -6.77 7.28 -4.55
N ASP A 87 -7.59 8.28 -4.25
CA ASP A 87 -8.06 8.55 -2.89
C ASP A 87 -9.48 8.02 -2.68
N GLY A 88 -10.14 8.42 -1.59
CA GLY A 88 -11.48 7.98 -1.23
C GLY A 88 -12.54 8.21 -2.30
N ARG A 89 -12.35 9.18 -3.20
CA ARG A 89 -13.28 9.44 -4.32
C ARG A 89 -13.21 8.36 -5.41
N ALA A 90 -12.12 7.58 -5.43
CA ALA A 90 -11.97 6.47 -6.36
C ALA A 90 -12.82 5.25 -5.95
N VAL A 91 -13.13 5.09 -4.65
CA VAL A 91 -13.95 3.98 -4.14
C VAL A 91 -15.42 4.39 -4.19
N ARG A 92 -16.16 3.84 -5.16
CA ARG A 92 -17.57 4.19 -5.43
C ARG A 92 -18.56 3.12 -4.98
N VAL A 93 -18.15 2.31 -4.01
CA VAL A 93 -18.95 1.23 -3.41
C VAL A 93 -18.94 1.43 -1.90
N PRO A 94 -20.02 1.07 -1.19
CA PRO A 94 -20.05 1.19 0.27
C PRO A 94 -18.93 0.38 0.91
N ARG A 95 -18.31 0.96 1.94
CA ARG A 95 -17.28 0.34 2.77
C ARG A 95 -17.85 -0.03 4.13
N LEU A 96 -17.15 -0.89 4.86
CA LEU A 96 -17.61 -1.45 6.13
C LEU A 96 -18.17 -0.40 7.11
N TRP A 97 -17.44 0.70 7.35
CA TRP A 97 -17.89 1.73 8.28
C TRP A 97 -19.07 2.56 7.76
N GLU A 98 -19.21 2.69 6.45
CA GLU A 98 -20.36 3.37 5.82
C GLU A 98 -21.61 2.50 5.96
N ILE A 99 -21.48 1.20 5.67
CA ILE A 99 -22.56 0.21 5.84
C ILE A 99 -23.00 0.16 7.31
N ALA A 100 -22.05 0.08 8.26
CA ALA A 100 -22.35 0.08 9.69
C ALA A 100 -23.05 1.38 10.12
N SER A 101 -22.55 2.52 9.66
CA SER A 101 -23.16 3.84 9.90
C SER A 101 -24.59 3.91 9.38
N GLU A 102 -24.84 3.47 8.15
CA GLU A 102 -26.19 3.42 7.55
C GLU A 102 -27.13 2.46 8.30
N ALA A 103 -26.60 1.38 8.85
CA ALA A 103 -27.33 0.45 9.72
C ALA A 103 -27.59 1.00 11.14
N GLY A 104 -27.19 2.25 11.43
CA GLY A 104 -27.42 2.93 12.70
C GLY A 104 -26.34 2.72 13.75
N TRP A 105 -25.27 1.99 13.43
CA TRP A 105 -24.12 1.89 14.34
C TRP A 105 -23.38 3.21 14.40
N ARG A 106 -22.89 3.54 15.59
CA ARG A 106 -22.00 4.67 15.77
C ARG A 106 -20.58 4.22 15.48
N VAL A 107 -19.90 4.88 14.55
CA VAL A 107 -18.58 4.47 14.06
C VAL A 107 -17.52 5.50 14.43
N ALA A 108 -16.31 5.02 14.71
CA ALA A 108 -15.11 5.83 14.84
C ALA A 108 -14.02 5.25 13.94
N THR A 109 -13.43 6.05 13.06
CA THR A 109 -12.34 5.61 12.17
C THR A 109 -11.13 6.50 12.29
N VAL A 110 -9.93 5.92 12.24
CA VAL A 110 -8.65 6.64 12.33
C VAL A 110 -7.68 6.09 11.29
N GLY A 111 -7.21 6.93 10.37
CA GLY A 111 -6.06 6.63 9.52
C GLY A 111 -6.31 5.66 8.36
N ILE A 112 -7.54 5.18 8.15
CA ILE A 112 -7.84 4.12 7.16
C ILE A 112 -7.59 4.62 5.73
N PRO A 113 -6.72 3.99 4.92
CA PRO A 113 -6.49 4.41 3.54
C PRO A 113 -7.77 4.48 2.70
N GLY A 114 -7.90 5.54 1.92
CA GLY A 114 -9.10 5.82 1.13
C GLY A 114 -10.19 6.61 1.88
N THR A 115 -9.93 7.11 3.09
CA THR A 115 -10.87 7.99 3.80
C THR A 115 -10.77 9.47 3.45
N TYR A 116 -9.74 9.91 2.72
CA TYR A 116 -9.64 11.29 2.23
C TYR A 116 -10.35 11.46 0.88
N PRO A 117 -11.16 12.52 0.67
CA PRO A 117 -11.68 13.45 1.66
C PRO A 117 -12.72 12.76 2.56
N PRO A 118 -12.79 13.14 3.85
CA PRO A 118 -13.69 12.51 4.81
C PRO A 118 -15.15 12.64 4.37
N GLN A 119 -15.90 11.54 4.47
CA GLN A 119 -17.34 11.51 4.19
C GLN A 119 -18.14 11.52 5.51
N PRO A 120 -19.39 12.00 5.50
CA PRO A 120 -20.26 11.90 6.67
C PRO A 120 -20.48 10.47 7.14
N VAL A 121 -20.42 10.27 8.46
CA VAL A 121 -20.72 9.00 9.14
C VAL A 121 -21.52 9.27 10.41
N ASN A 122 -22.27 8.30 10.91
CA ASN A 122 -22.86 8.34 12.23
C ASN A 122 -21.76 8.20 13.30
N GLY A 123 -21.06 9.28 13.63
CA GLY A 123 -19.95 9.27 14.59
C GLY A 123 -18.76 10.09 14.12
N ALA A 124 -17.56 9.51 14.17
CA ALA A 124 -16.30 10.17 13.91
C ALA A 124 -15.49 9.49 12.81
N LEU A 125 -14.85 10.29 11.95
CA LEU A 125 -13.90 9.83 10.96
C LEU A 125 -12.70 10.76 10.94
N VAL A 126 -11.51 10.19 11.14
CA VAL A 126 -10.22 10.84 10.96
C VAL A 126 -9.58 10.21 9.74
N SER A 127 -9.30 11.05 8.75
CA SER A 127 -8.79 10.65 7.44
C SER A 127 -7.38 10.03 7.53
N CYS A 128 -6.79 9.69 6.40
CA CYS A 128 -5.55 8.94 6.27
C CYS A 128 -4.38 9.76 5.71
N PHE A 129 -3.24 9.09 5.52
CA PHE A 129 -2.00 9.61 4.94
C PHE A 129 -2.14 10.23 3.52
N LEU A 130 -3.25 9.98 2.83
CA LEU A 130 -3.58 10.62 1.55
C LEU A 130 -4.08 12.06 1.70
N THR A 131 -4.36 12.49 2.93
CA THR A 131 -4.75 13.86 3.23
C THR A 131 -3.56 14.80 2.96
N PRO A 132 -3.71 15.85 2.14
CA PRO A 132 -2.59 16.72 1.76
C PRO A 132 -1.89 17.40 2.94
N SER A 133 -2.67 17.85 3.93
CA SER A 133 -2.18 18.46 5.17
C SER A 133 -3.33 18.60 6.17
N THR A 134 -3.01 18.88 7.44
CA THR A 134 -4.00 19.20 8.48
C THR A 134 -4.73 20.52 8.25
N ALA A 135 -4.29 21.34 7.28
CA ALA A 135 -5.04 22.51 6.80
C ALA A 135 -6.18 22.13 5.82
N SER A 136 -6.19 20.89 5.31
CA SER A 136 -7.30 20.35 4.53
C SER A 136 -8.37 19.77 5.48
N PRO A 137 -9.65 19.71 5.08
CA PRO A 137 -10.67 18.99 5.84
C PRO A 137 -10.30 17.50 5.94
N TYR A 138 -9.83 17.08 7.12
CA TYR A 138 -9.34 15.72 7.37
C TYR A 138 -10.18 14.95 8.39
N THR A 139 -11.23 15.56 8.94
CA THR A 139 -12.15 14.90 9.86
C THR A 139 -13.61 15.04 9.45
N TYR A 140 -14.43 14.11 9.90
CA TYR A 140 -15.86 14.28 10.08
C TYR A 140 -16.23 13.94 11.55
N PRO A 141 -17.03 14.77 12.23
CA PRO A 141 -17.43 16.11 11.79
C PRO A 141 -16.22 17.06 11.76
N PRO A 142 -16.28 18.23 11.06
CA PRO A 142 -15.12 19.12 10.90
C PRO A 142 -14.52 19.63 12.22
N GLU A 143 -15.34 19.85 13.25
CA GLU A 143 -14.91 20.30 14.58
C GLU A 143 -14.04 19.29 15.33
N LEU A 144 -14.05 18.01 14.92
CA LEU A 144 -13.19 16.98 15.49
C LEU A 144 -11.70 17.31 15.31
N ALA A 145 -11.33 18.02 14.22
CA ALA A 145 -9.94 18.45 14.00
C ALA A 145 -9.40 19.31 15.15
N THR A 146 -10.22 20.20 15.71
CA THR A 146 -9.85 21.05 16.86
C THR A 146 -9.72 20.22 18.13
N GLN A 147 -10.59 19.21 18.32
CA GLN A 147 -10.51 18.31 19.47
C GLN A 147 -9.22 17.48 19.43
N ILE A 148 -8.86 16.94 18.25
CA ILE A 148 -7.63 16.20 18.03
C ILE A 148 -6.41 17.08 18.35
N ALA A 149 -6.37 18.31 17.84
CA ALA A 149 -5.29 19.24 18.16
C ALA A 149 -5.17 19.50 19.67
N GLY A 150 -6.29 19.57 20.39
CA GLY A 150 -6.31 19.68 21.85
C GLY A 150 -5.82 18.43 22.59
N TRP A 151 -5.92 17.24 21.99
CA TRP A 151 -5.48 15.98 22.60
C TRP A 151 -4.02 15.66 22.35
N VAL A 152 -3.51 15.96 21.15
CA VAL A 152 -2.20 15.47 20.69
C VAL A 152 -1.29 16.56 20.13
N GLY A 153 -1.74 17.82 20.13
CA GLY A 153 -1.00 18.94 19.56
C GLY A 153 -0.97 18.88 18.03
N ASP A 154 0.23 19.00 17.45
CA ASP A 154 0.43 18.94 16.00
C ASP A 154 0.21 17.52 15.48
N TYR A 155 -1.01 17.23 15.01
CA TYR A 155 -1.39 15.92 14.51
C TYR A 155 -0.66 15.55 13.22
N MET A 156 -0.08 14.35 13.19
CA MET A 156 0.60 13.78 12.03
C MET A 156 -0.36 12.93 11.20
N LEU A 157 -0.44 13.23 9.90
CA LEU A 157 -1.19 12.40 8.93
C LEU A 157 -0.32 11.27 8.36
N ASP A 158 1.00 11.48 8.32
CA ASP A 158 2.01 10.53 7.84
C ASP A 158 3.41 10.98 8.33
N VAL A 159 4.42 10.12 8.14
CA VAL A 159 5.83 10.45 8.38
C VAL A 159 6.45 11.06 7.12
N PRO A 160 6.82 12.36 7.10
CA PRO A 160 7.34 12.99 5.89
C PRO A 160 8.72 12.45 5.51
N ASN A 161 8.92 12.19 4.22
CA ASN A 161 10.18 11.73 3.63
C ASN A 161 10.76 10.46 4.31
N PHE A 162 9.91 9.54 4.75
CA PHE A 162 10.30 8.32 5.47
C PHE A 162 11.29 7.39 4.74
N ARG A 163 11.56 7.63 3.45
CA ARG A 163 12.58 6.91 2.66
C ARG A 163 13.95 7.59 2.64
N SER A 164 14.12 8.73 3.31
CA SER A 164 15.41 9.45 3.37
C SER A 164 16.42 8.78 4.31
N GLU A 165 17.64 9.31 4.35
CA GLU A 165 18.71 8.87 5.26
C GLU A 165 18.62 9.48 6.67
N GLU A 166 17.61 10.31 6.96
CA GLU A 166 17.38 10.90 8.29
C GLU A 166 16.77 9.90 9.29
N LYS A 167 17.40 8.73 9.45
CA LYS A 167 16.81 7.57 10.14
C LYS A 167 16.38 7.85 11.58
N ALA A 168 17.15 8.65 12.32
CA ALA A 168 16.82 9.02 13.70
C ALA A 168 15.56 9.91 13.77
N ARG A 169 15.42 10.88 12.85
CA ARG A 169 14.22 11.72 12.74
C ARG A 169 13.01 10.86 12.40
N ILE A 170 13.14 10.02 11.37
CA ILE A 170 12.09 9.13 10.88
C ILE A 170 11.62 8.19 12.00
N LEU A 171 12.54 7.57 12.74
CA LEU A 171 12.19 6.69 13.84
C LEU A 171 11.38 7.42 14.91
N ARG A 172 11.82 8.59 15.37
CA ARG A 172 11.06 9.39 16.34
C ARG A 172 9.68 9.76 15.80
N ASP A 173 9.59 10.19 14.56
CA ASP A 173 8.33 10.60 13.93
C ASP A 173 7.36 9.41 13.77
N ILE A 174 7.87 8.18 13.56
CA ILE A 174 7.07 6.94 13.54
C ILE A 174 6.45 6.65 14.92
N TYR A 175 7.23 6.76 16.01
CA TYR A 175 6.72 6.59 17.37
C TYR A 175 5.67 7.67 17.71
N THR A 176 5.95 8.93 17.35
CA THR A 176 4.98 10.03 17.53
C THR A 176 3.68 9.73 16.79
N LEU A 177 3.73 9.35 15.50
CA LEU A 177 2.54 9.02 14.71
C LEU A 177 1.70 7.93 15.41
N CYS A 178 2.35 6.83 15.82
CA CYS A 178 1.72 5.73 16.53
C CYS A 178 1.04 6.20 17.82
N ASP A 179 1.76 6.94 18.67
CA ASP A 179 1.22 7.42 19.94
C ASP A 179 0.03 8.35 19.74
N GLN A 180 0.10 9.25 18.75
CA GLN A 180 -1.02 10.12 18.40
C GLN A 180 -2.23 9.32 17.92
N HIS A 181 -2.06 8.38 17.00
CA HIS A 181 -3.13 7.54 16.47
C HIS A 181 -3.87 6.75 17.56
N PHE A 182 -3.13 6.06 18.42
CA PHE A 182 -3.72 5.31 19.53
C PHE A 182 -4.34 6.22 20.59
N THR A 183 -3.78 7.41 20.83
CA THR A 183 -4.38 8.39 21.75
C THR A 183 -5.69 8.93 21.18
N VAL A 184 -5.74 9.26 19.89
CA VAL A 184 -6.98 9.68 19.22
C VAL A 184 -8.02 8.57 19.27
N ALA A 185 -7.66 7.31 19.00
CA ALA A 185 -8.57 6.17 19.10
C ALA A 185 -9.17 6.03 20.52
N ASP A 186 -8.35 6.08 21.58
CA ASP A 186 -8.85 6.03 22.98
C ASP A 186 -9.78 7.21 23.32
N ARG A 187 -9.45 8.42 22.85
CA ARG A 187 -10.30 9.60 23.02
C ARG A 187 -11.63 9.43 22.30
N LEU A 188 -11.65 8.87 21.10
CA LEU A 188 -12.88 8.57 20.37
C LEU A 188 -13.74 7.54 21.11
N LEU A 189 -13.15 6.51 21.71
CA LEU A 189 -13.90 5.56 22.58
C LEU A 189 -14.59 6.27 23.74
N THR A 190 -13.95 7.30 24.30
CA THR A 190 -14.48 8.04 25.45
C THR A 190 -15.54 9.07 25.04
N HIS A 191 -15.29 9.85 23.99
CA HIS A 191 -16.11 11.00 23.62
C HIS A 191 -17.23 10.65 22.64
N TYR A 192 -17.04 9.62 21.79
CA TYR A 192 -18.01 9.21 20.78
C TYR A 192 -18.65 7.86 21.09
N THR A 193 -18.14 7.08 22.06
CA THR A 193 -18.67 5.76 22.47
C THR A 193 -19.15 4.87 21.31
N PRO A 194 -18.32 4.65 20.28
CA PRO A 194 -18.73 3.97 19.06
C PRO A 194 -19.04 2.48 19.29
N ASP A 195 -19.95 1.92 18.49
CA ASP A 195 -20.19 0.48 18.36
C ASP A 195 -19.07 -0.19 17.54
N LEU A 196 -18.52 0.51 16.56
CA LEU A 196 -17.37 0.10 15.74
C LEU A 196 -16.26 1.13 15.83
N LEU A 197 -15.09 0.74 16.33
CA LEU A 197 -13.85 1.50 16.15
C LEU A 197 -12.91 0.78 15.18
N MET A 198 -12.39 1.50 14.20
CA MET A 198 -11.34 1.03 13.32
C MET A 198 -10.16 2.00 13.27
N LEU A 199 -8.96 1.50 13.55
CA LEU A 199 -7.69 2.22 13.47
C LEU A 199 -6.77 1.52 12.49
N VAL A 200 -6.09 2.26 11.60
CA VAL A 200 -4.95 1.75 10.83
C VAL A 200 -3.66 2.41 11.32
N GLU A 201 -2.75 1.60 11.86
CA GLU A 201 -1.41 2.00 12.25
C GLU A 201 -0.46 1.91 11.04
N MET A 202 -0.13 3.09 10.49
CA MET A 202 0.69 3.24 9.29
C MET A 202 2.20 3.10 9.58
N GLY A 203 2.63 3.31 10.83
CA GLY A 203 4.04 3.34 11.18
C GLY A 203 4.78 2.01 10.96
N VAL A 204 4.06 0.88 10.95
CA VAL A 204 4.63 -0.45 10.61
C VAL A 204 5.17 -0.46 9.16
N ASP A 205 4.40 0.03 8.19
CA ASP A 205 4.88 0.20 6.82
C ASP A 205 6.06 1.18 6.73
N ARG A 206 5.96 2.31 7.44
CA ARG A 206 7.00 3.35 7.40
C ARG A 206 8.31 2.85 7.96
N ILE A 207 8.29 2.08 9.05
CA ILE A 207 9.50 1.54 9.65
C ILE A 207 10.12 0.44 8.79
N HIS A 208 9.30 -0.41 8.15
CA HIS A 208 9.79 -1.39 7.18
C HIS A 208 10.51 -0.69 6.02
N HIS A 209 9.90 0.32 5.42
CA HIS A 209 10.53 1.09 4.34
C HIS A 209 11.82 1.81 4.78
N ALA A 210 11.86 2.31 6.00
CA ALA A 210 13.02 3.05 6.50
C ALA A 210 14.19 2.14 6.90
N LEU A 211 13.89 0.98 7.52
CA LEU A 211 14.84 0.23 8.34
C LEU A 211 14.92 -1.30 8.07
N TRP A 212 14.20 -1.87 7.10
CA TRP A 212 14.25 -3.33 6.84
C TRP A 212 15.67 -3.87 6.62
N LYS A 213 16.49 -3.13 5.86
CA LYS A 213 17.87 -3.54 5.54
C LYS A 213 18.75 -3.67 6.79
N GLN A 214 18.40 -3.03 7.90
CA GLN A 214 19.14 -3.10 9.16
C GLN A 214 18.82 -4.35 9.97
N MET A 215 17.65 -4.97 9.77
CA MET A 215 17.19 -6.11 10.58
C MET A 215 17.31 -7.47 9.88
N ASP A 216 17.24 -7.52 8.55
CA ASP A 216 17.13 -8.78 7.80
C ASP A 216 18.46 -9.21 7.16
N PRO A 217 19.11 -10.30 7.63
CA PRO A 217 20.37 -10.80 7.08
C PRO A 217 20.32 -11.21 5.61
N ARG A 218 19.13 -11.44 5.04
CA ARG A 218 18.96 -11.79 3.62
C ARG A 218 19.08 -10.56 2.71
N HIS A 219 18.92 -9.35 3.26
CA HIS A 219 18.96 -8.13 2.47
C HIS A 219 20.40 -7.87 1.97
N PRO A 220 20.64 -7.54 0.68
CA PRO A 220 22.00 -7.40 0.12
C PRO A 220 22.85 -6.30 0.77
N LYS A 221 22.19 -5.29 1.37
CA LYS A 221 22.81 -4.18 2.11
C LYS A 221 22.79 -4.36 3.63
N TYR A 222 22.54 -5.57 4.12
CA TYR A 222 22.56 -5.85 5.56
C TYR A 222 23.95 -5.67 6.14
N ILE A 223 24.01 -5.04 7.31
CA ILE A 223 25.24 -4.88 8.08
C ILE A 223 24.94 -5.43 9.49
N PRO A 224 25.62 -6.49 9.93
CA PRO A 224 25.46 -7.02 11.29
C PRO A 224 25.72 -5.93 12.34
N ASN A 225 24.89 -5.90 13.39
CA ASN A 225 25.00 -4.95 14.51
C ASN A 225 25.01 -3.46 14.09
N ALA A 226 24.38 -3.12 12.96
CA ALA A 226 24.23 -1.73 12.56
C ALA A 226 23.48 -0.91 13.64
N PRO A 227 23.74 0.41 13.72
CA PRO A 227 22.86 1.29 14.47
C PRO A 227 21.40 1.08 14.04
N LEU A 228 20.49 1.00 15.01
CA LEU A 228 19.06 0.75 14.79
C LEU A 228 18.68 -0.68 14.32
N HIS A 229 19.55 -1.69 14.43
CA HIS A 229 19.21 -3.07 14.04
C HIS A 229 17.98 -3.63 14.78
N ALA A 230 17.77 -3.24 16.04
CA ALA A 230 16.62 -3.64 16.86
C ALA A 230 15.38 -2.74 16.65
N ALA A 231 15.50 -1.61 15.95
CA ALA A 231 14.46 -0.58 15.94
C ALA A 231 13.12 -1.05 15.36
N VAL A 232 13.12 -1.96 14.39
CA VAL A 232 11.86 -2.54 13.88
C VAL A 232 11.21 -3.41 14.95
N HIS A 233 11.97 -4.32 15.56
CA HIS A 233 11.49 -5.16 16.65
C HIS A 233 10.94 -4.33 17.82
N ASP A 234 11.72 -3.37 18.31
CA ASP A 234 11.34 -2.51 19.44
C ASP A 234 10.07 -1.70 19.14
N TYR A 235 9.86 -1.34 17.88
CA TYR A 235 8.63 -0.66 17.45
C TYR A 235 7.43 -1.60 17.40
N TYR A 236 7.59 -2.87 16.99
CA TYR A 236 6.52 -3.87 17.11
C TYR A 236 6.12 -4.09 18.57
N GLN A 237 7.08 -4.13 19.49
CA GLN A 237 6.78 -4.20 20.93
C GLN A 237 6.02 -2.96 21.42
N HIS A 238 6.38 -1.77 20.93
CA HIS A 238 5.64 -0.54 21.22
C HIS A 238 4.20 -0.62 20.72
N VAL A 239 3.99 -1.02 19.47
CA VAL A 239 2.65 -1.20 18.88
C VAL A 239 1.85 -2.23 19.68
N ASP A 240 2.43 -3.37 20.06
CA ASP A 240 1.79 -4.40 20.91
C ASP A 240 1.28 -3.81 22.24
N GLN A 241 2.11 -2.99 22.90
CA GLN A 241 1.72 -2.29 24.14
C GLN A 241 0.59 -1.28 23.92
N ARG A 242 0.61 -0.54 22.80
CA ARG A 242 -0.45 0.40 22.43
C ARG A 242 -1.78 -0.32 22.13
N ILE A 243 -1.71 -1.49 21.48
CA ILE A 243 -2.87 -2.37 21.27
C ILE A 243 -3.45 -2.79 22.60
N ASN A 244 -2.63 -3.25 23.55
CA ASN A 244 -3.11 -3.63 24.88
C ASN A 244 -3.88 -2.50 25.55
N GLY A 245 -3.40 -1.25 25.44
CA GLY A 245 -4.10 -0.07 25.95
C GLY A 245 -5.52 0.09 25.41
N LEU A 246 -5.74 -0.15 24.11
CA LEU A 246 -7.10 -0.14 23.53
C LEU A 246 -7.93 -1.36 23.95
N LEU A 247 -7.32 -2.53 24.11
CA LEU A 247 -8.03 -3.72 24.59
C LEU A 247 -8.60 -3.53 26.01
N GLN A 248 -7.95 -2.74 26.87
CA GLN A 248 -8.49 -2.39 28.19
C GLN A 248 -9.80 -1.59 28.13
N ARG A 249 -10.18 -1.09 26.94
CA ARG A 249 -11.45 -0.39 26.69
C ARG A 249 -12.56 -1.32 26.18
N CYS A 250 -12.23 -2.57 25.87
CA CYS A 250 -13.16 -3.58 25.36
C CYS A 250 -13.89 -4.28 26.51
N GLY A 251 -15.08 -4.80 26.23
CA GLY A 251 -15.81 -5.69 27.14
C GLY A 251 -15.72 -7.14 26.69
N ASP A 252 -16.24 -8.06 27.49
CA ASP A 252 -16.18 -9.52 27.22
C ASP A 252 -16.86 -9.92 25.90
N GLU A 253 -17.84 -9.13 25.42
CA GLU A 253 -18.58 -9.35 24.18
C GLU A 253 -17.99 -8.60 22.97
N THR A 254 -16.89 -7.84 23.14
CA THR A 254 -16.26 -7.11 22.05
C THR A 254 -15.54 -8.08 21.11
N VAL A 255 -15.89 -8.05 19.82
CA VAL A 255 -15.12 -8.74 18.78
C VAL A 255 -13.91 -7.89 18.42
N VAL A 256 -12.72 -8.50 18.41
CA VAL A 256 -11.46 -7.85 18.07
C VAL A 256 -10.86 -8.48 16.82
N LEU A 257 -10.50 -7.65 15.85
CA LEU A 257 -9.77 -8.04 14.63
C LEU A 257 -8.44 -7.28 14.57
N VAL A 258 -7.33 -8.01 14.46
CA VAL A 258 -6.04 -7.44 14.08
C VAL A 258 -5.71 -7.96 12.69
N VAL A 259 -5.59 -7.05 11.73
CA VAL A 259 -5.46 -7.38 10.30
C VAL A 259 -4.33 -6.60 9.66
N SER A 260 -3.81 -7.13 8.56
CA SER A 260 -2.88 -6.41 7.69
C SER A 260 -3.33 -6.50 6.25
N ASP A 261 -3.05 -5.46 5.49
CA ASP A 261 -3.39 -5.35 4.08
C ASP A 261 -2.41 -6.11 3.18
N HIS A 262 -1.14 -6.15 3.56
CA HIS A 262 -0.09 -6.95 2.92
C HIS A 262 1.11 -7.19 3.87
N GLY A 263 2.00 -8.10 3.50
CA GLY A 263 3.26 -8.35 4.21
C GLY A 263 4.43 -7.50 3.68
N ALA A 264 5.64 -7.91 4.00
CA ALA A 264 6.89 -7.28 3.60
C ALA A 264 8.02 -8.29 3.41
N ARG A 265 8.99 -7.95 2.55
CA ARG A 265 10.15 -8.80 2.27
C ARG A 265 11.40 -7.98 1.95
N PRO A 266 12.61 -8.55 2.06
CA PRO A 266 13.83 -7.82 1.71
C PRO A 266 13.85 -7.45 0.23
N LEU A 267 14.20 -6.19 -0.04
CA LEU A 267 14.43 -5.70 -1.39
C LEU A 267 15.79 -6.17 -1.91
N MET A 268 15.77 -7.09 -2.87
CA MET A 268 16.97 -7.70 -3.43
C MET A 268 17.58 -6.84 -4.55
N GLY A 269 16.76 -6.06 -5.24
CA GLY A 269 17.21 -5.15 -6.29
C GLY A 269 16.05 -4.46 -7.00
N GLY A 270 16.31 -3.91 -8.19
CA GLY A 270 15.30 -3.30 -9.04
C GLY A 270 15.40 -3.79 -10.48
N VAL A 271 14.27 -3.79 -11.19
CA VAL A 271 14.23 -4.01 -12.63
C VAL A 271 13.87 -2.69 -13.29
N CYS A 272 14.79 -2.11 -14.06
CA CYS A 272 14.52 -0.92 -14.87
C CYS A 272 13.64 -1.33 -16.06
N ILE A 273 12.33 -1.41 -15.81
CA ILE A 273 11.37 -2.05 -16.71
C ILE A 273 11.37 -1.43 -18.11
N ASN A 274 11.60 -0.12 -18.21
CA ASN A 274 11.60 0.60 -19.48
C ASN A 274 12.94 0.45 -20.23
N GLU A 275 14.05 0.26 -19.53
CA GLU A 275 15.33 -0.14 -20.14
C GLU A 275 15.19 -1.54 -20.73
N TRP A 276 14.69 -2.50 -19.93
CA TRP A 276 14.50 -3.87 -20.40
C TRP A 276 13.55 -3.92 -21.61
N LEU A 277 12.42 -3.19 -21.56
CA LEU A 277 11.51 -3.10 -22.71
C LEU A 277 12.20 -2.47 -23.94
N GLN A 278 13.12 -1.54 -23.76
CA GLN A 278 13.89 -0.97 -24.87
C GLN A 278 14.83 -2.02 -25.47
N THR A 279 15.65 -2.69 -24.65
CA THR A 279 16.60 -3.71 -25.09
C THR A 279 15.90 -4.88 -25.79
N GLU A 280 14.73 -5.26 -25.30
CA GLU A 280 13.93 -6.33 -25.88
C GLU A 280 13.14 -5.92 -27.14
N GLY A 281 13.24 -4.64 -27.56
CA GLY A 281 12.65 -4.11 -28.79
C GLY A 281 11.18 -3.69 -28.69
N TYR A 282 10.66 -3.45 -27.48
CA TYR A 282 9.28 -3.01 -27.23
C TYR A 282 9.14 -1.49 -27.06
N LEU A 283 10.18 -0.80 -26.62
CA LEU A 283 10.17 0.65 -26.39
C LEU A 283 11.24 1.34 -27.22
N THR A 284 10.88 2.43 -27.90
CA THR A 284 11.81 3.20 -28.72
C THR A 284 11.87 4.65 -28.24
N LEU A 285 13.08 5.17 -28.08
CA LEU A 285 13.31 6.58 -27.79
C LEU A 285 13.73 7.31 -29.06
N LYS A 286 13.26 8.54 -29.24
CA LYS A 286 13.81 9.44 -30.28
C LYS A 286 15.22 9.90 -29.93
N GLN A 287 15.49 10.05 -28.64
CA GLN A 287 16.78 10.43 -28.09
C GLN A 287 17.00 9.72 -26.76
N ARG A 288 18.14 9.04 -26.61
CA ARG A 288 18.55 8.47 -25.33
C ARG A 288 18.98 9.61 -24.40
N PRO A 289 18.45 9.69 -23.17
CA PRO A 289 18.88 10.71 -22.21
C PRO A 289 20.27 10.38 -21.63
N ASP A 290 21.04 11.41 -21.28
CA ASP A 290 22.40 11.28 -20.75
C ASP A 290 22.47 10.74 -19.31
N ARG A 291 21.32 10.67 -18.64
CA ARG A 291 21.17 10.16 -17.27
C ARG A 291 19.82 9.51 -17.11
N ALA A 292 19.69 8.69 -16.07
CA ALA A 292 18.40 8.12 -15.68
C ALA A 292 17.38 9.24 -15.35
N ILE A 293 16.26 9.23 -16.06
CA ILE A 293 15.12 10.14 -15.87
C ILE A 293 13.83 9.34 -15.77
N ALA A 294 12.77 9.96 -15.24
CA ALA A 294 11.45 9.37 -15.27
C ALA A 294 10.95 9.24 -16.72
N LEU A 295 10.19 8.18 -17.02
CA LEU A 295 9.73 7.90 -18.37
C LEU A 295 8.90 9.05 -18.98
N ASP A 296 8.13 9.78 -18.17
CA ASP A 296 7.33 10.92 -18.63
C ASP A 296 8.16 12.14 -19.06
N GLN A 297 9.45 12.18 -18.68
CA GLN A 297 10.42 13.19 -19.11
C GLN A 297 11.20 12.76 -20.36
N ALA A 298 11.08 11.50 -20.79
CA ALA A 298 11.81 10.98 -21.93
C ALA A 298 11.11 11.29 -23.26
N THR A 299 11.89 11.53 -24.30
CA THR A 299 11.39 11.73 -25.67
C THR A 299 11.16 10.39 -26.35
N ILE A 300 9.97 9.82 -26.15
CA ILE A 300 9.58 8.50 -26.68
C ILE A 300 9.13 8.61 -28.14
N ASP A 301 9.54 7.63 -28.95
CA ASP A 301 9.02 7.43 -30.29
C ASP A 301 7.82 6.47 -30.26
N TRP A 302 6.63 7.02 -30.04
CA TRP A 302 5.42 6.21 -29.85
C TRP A 302 5.02 5.43 -31.11
N GLN A 303 5.32 5.95 -32.30
CA GLN A 303 5.02 5.28 -33.57
C GLN A 303 5.83 4.01 -33.80
N ASN A 304 6.93 3.84 -33.06
CA ASN A 304 7.77 2.64 -33.07
C ASN A 304 7.74 1.88 -31.73
N THR A 305 7.02 2.39 -30.73
CA THR A 305 6.88 1.76 -29.42
C THR A 305 5.66 0.84 -29.40
N ARG A 306 5.85 -0.39 -28.90
CA ARG A 306 4.82 -1.42 -28.74
C ARG A 306 4.36 -1.59 -27.30
N ALA A 307 5.23 -1.36 -26.31
CA ALA A 307 4.86 -1.42 -24.91
C ALA A 307 5.72 -0.49 -24.04
N TRP A 308 5.17 -0.06 -22.91
CA TRP A 308 5.89 0.70 -21.89
C TRP A 308 5.42 0.32 -20.49
N GLY A 309 6.24 0.61 -19.48
CA GLY A 309 6.00 0.25 -18.10
C GLY A 309 5.85 1.47 -17.18
N ALA A 310 4.94 1.37 -16.21
CA ALA A 310 4.94 2.19 -15.02
C ALA A 310 5.46 1.38 -13.83
N GLY A 311 6.53 1.87 -13.20
CA GLY A 311 7.17 1.25 -12.05
C GLY A 311 6.56 1.62 -10.69
N GLY A 312 7.17 1.08 -9.65
CA GLY A 312 6.78 1.14 -8.25
C GLY A 312 7.33 -0.10 -7.53
N TYR A 313 6.51 -0.72 -6.69
CA TYR A 313 6.83 -2.02 -6.06
C TYR A 313 6.61 -3.21 -7.00
N TYR A 314 5.71 -3.05 -7.96
CA TYR A 314 5.40 -4.01 -9.02
C TYR A 314 5.34 -3.29 -10.36
N GLY A 315 5.51 -4.03 -11.44
CA GLY A 315 5.42 -3.53 -12.81
C GLY A 315 3.98 -3.45 -13.28
N ARG A 316 3.65 -2.38 -13.99
CA ARG A 316 2.42 -2.27 -14.78
C ARG A 316 2.81 -2.01 -16.22
N ILE A 317 2.47 -2.94 -17.10
CA ILE A 317 2.79 -2.85 -18.53
C ILE A 317 1.55 -2.41 -19.29
N PHE A 318 1.76 -1.54 -20.26
CA PHE A 318 0.74 -1.10 -21.20
C PHE A 318 1.22 -1.40 -22.62
N LEU A 319 0.31 -1.92 -23.45
CA LEU A 319 0.53 -2.18 -24.87
C LEU A 319 -0.02 -1.00 -25.69
N ASN A 320 0.71 -0.61 -26.73
CA ASN A 320 0.36 0.51 -27.59
C ASN A 320 -0.50 0.01 -28.77
N VAL A 321 -1.82 -0.07 -28.60
CA VAL A 321 -2.73 -0.72 -29.55
C VAL A 321 -3.39 0.31 -30.46
N GLN A 322 -3.41 0.03 -31.76
CA GLN A 322 -4.04 0.86 -32.80
C GLN A 322 -5.51 1.14 -32.48
N GLY A 323 -5.90 2.42 -32.52
CA GLY A 323 -7.26 2.87 -32.20
C GLY A 323 -7.62 2.87 -30.70
N ARG A 324 -6.74 2.36 -29.83
CA ARG A 324 -6.90 2.39 -28.36
C ARG A 324 -5.98 3.42 -27.72
N GLU A 325 -4.72 3.49 -28.17
CA GLU A 325 -3.72 4.48 -27.78
C GLU A 325 -3.48 5.49 -28.92
N PRO A 326 -3.07 6.76 -28.62
CA PRO A 326 -2.99 7.83 -29.62
C PRO A 326 -2.14 7.54 -30.85
N GLU A 327 -1.01 6.87 -30.67
CA GLU A 327 -0.08 6.46 -31.73
C GLU A 327 0.13 4.94 -31.68
N GLY A 328 -0.97 4.20 -31.46
CA GLY A 328 -0.98 2.74 -31.38
C GLY A 328 -0.30 2.06 -32.56
N THR A 329 0.55 1.07 -32.27
CA THR A 329 1.33 0.33 -33.28
C THR A 329 0.89 -1.12 -33.42
N ILE A 330 0.33 -1.70 -32.36
CA ILE A 330 -0.14 -3.10 -32.35
C ILE A 330 -1.55 -3.16 -32.97
N PRO A 331 -1.76 -3.93 -34.06
CA PRO A 331 -3.10 -4.13 -34.60
C PRO A 331 -4.03 -4.79 -33.57
N PRO A 332 -5.33 -4.44 -33.49
CA PRO A 332 -6.22 -5.01 -32.48
C PRO A 332 -6.33 -6.54 -32.56
N ALA A 333 -6.28 -7.10 -33.77
CA ALA A 333 -6.29 -8.55 -34.00
C ALA A 333 -5.02 -9.27 -33.49
N ALA A 334 -3.92 -8.53 -33.29
CA ALA A 334 -2.67 -9.08 -32.77
C ALA A 334 -2.53 -8.93 -31.24
N TYR A 335 -3.34 -8.07 -30.61
CA TYR A 335 -3.21 -7.68 -29.20
C TYR A 335 -2.99 -8.86 -28.24
N GLU A 336 -3.83 -9.89 -28.31
CA GLU A 336 -3.74 -11.03 -27.40
C GLU A 336 -2.45 -11.85 -27.58
N ARG A 337 -2.01 -12.02 -28.83
CA ARG A 337 -0.75 -12.69 -29.14
C ARG A 337 0.44 -11.89 -28.61
N GLU A 338 0.46 -10.57 -28.86
CA GLU A 338 1.53 -9.69 -28.39
C GLU A 338 1.60 -9.62 -26.87
N ARG A 339 0.45 -9.54 -26.20
CA ARG A 339 0.35 -9.54 -24.74
C ARG A 339 0.87 -10.85 -24.14
N THR A 340 0.48 -11.98 -24.73
CA THR A 340 0.91 -13.30 -24.27
C THR A 340 2.42 -13.49 -24.45
N ALA A 341 2.95 -13.14 -25.62
CA ALA A 341 4.39 -13.23 -25.89
C ALA A 341 5.21 -12.33 -24.95
N LEU A 342 4.76 -11.11 -24.69
CA LEU A 342 5.42 -10.23 -23.72
C LEU A 342 5.34 -10.78 -22.29
N ALA A 343 4.21 -11.35 -21.89
CA ALA A 343 4.07 -12.00 -20.59
C ALA A 343 5.02 -13.19 -20.43
N GLU A 344 5.22 -14.00 -21.47
CA GLU A 344 6.18 -15.11 -21.47
C GLU A 344 7.62 -14.63 -21.35
N ARG A 345 8.02 -13.60 -22.11
CA ARG A 345 9.36 -13.00 -21.98
C ARG A 345 9.60 -12.44 -20.58
N LEU A 346 8.61 -11.76 -20.00
CA LEU A 346 8.69 -11.26 -18.62
C LEU A 346 8.82 -12.41 -17.60
N ARG A 347 8.12 -13.54 -17.78
CA ARG A 347 8.27 -14.73 -16.91
C ARG A 347 9.65 -15.37 -17.04
N ALA A 348 10.22 -15.37 -18.26
CA ALA A 348 11.53 -15.96 -18.57
C ALA A 348 12.72 -15.03 -18.30
N MET A 349 12.48 -13.81 -17.80
CA MET A 349 13.53 -12.84 -17.47
C MET A 349 14.48 -13.43 -16.41
N ASN A 350 15.78 -13.35 -16.69
CA ASN A 350 16.83 -13.72 -15.76
C ASN A 350 17.27 -12.51 -14.91
N GLY A 351 17.73 -12.79 -13.69
CA GLY A 351 18.39 -11.82 -12.83
C GLY A 351 19.86 -11.58 -13.21
N PRO A 352 20.56 -10.71 -12.46
CA PRO A 352 21.98 -10.41 -12.70
C PRO A 352 22.93 -11.60 -12.61
N ASP A 353 22.52 -12.66 -11.90
CA ASP A 353 23.28 -13.92 -11.76
C ASP A 353 23.04 -14.91 -12.92
N GLY A 354 22.24 -14.51 -13.92
CA GLY A 354 21.87 -15.33 -15.06
C GLY A 354 20.81 -16.39 -14.77
N GLN A 355 20.30 -16.48 -13.54
CA GLN A 355 19.23 -17.40 -13.16
C GLN A 355 17.85 -16.76 -13.38
N PRO A 356 16.79 -17.56 -13.60
CA PRO A 356 15.43 -17.03 -13.71
C PRO A 356 15.05 -16.21 -12.47
N LEU A 357 14.57 -14.98 -12.69
CA LEU A 357 14.25 -14.07 -11.59
C LEU A 357 13.07 -14.57 -10.74
N GLY A 358 12.20 -15.42 -11.32
CA GLY A 358 10.99 -15.92 -10.65
C GLY A 358 9.80 -14.99 -10.80
N ASN A 359 9.69 -14.30 -11.93
CA ASN A 359 8.65 -13.30 -12.15
C ASN A 359 7.25 -13.92 -12.23
N ARG A 360 6.29 -13.31 -11.54
CA ARG A 360 4.86 -13.63 -11.68
C ARG A 360 4.20 -12.55 -12.52
N VAL A 361 3.59 -12.96 -13.63
CA VAL A 361 2.91 -12.05 -14.57
C VAL A 361 1.42 -12.37 -14.58
N PHE A 362 0.62 -11.36 -14.28
CA PHE A 362 -0.83 -11.44 -14.19
C PHE A 362 -1.50 -10.65 -15.30
N ILE A 363 -2.57 -11.22 -15.85
CA ILE A 363 -3.44 -10.58 -16.83
C ILE A 363 -4.71 -10.20 -16.08
N PRO A 364 -5.06 -8.90 -15.96
CA PRO A 364 -6.22 -8.44 -15.17
C PRO A 364 -7.53 -9.19 -15.47
N GLN A 365 -7.79 -9.54 -16.73
CA GLN A 365 -8.99 -10.26 -17.14
C GLN A 365 -9.07 -11.70 -16.62
N TYR A 366 -7.95 -12.27 -16.13
CA TYR A 366 -7.91 -13.63 -15.57
C TYR A 366 -7.91 -13.66 -14.05
N ILE A 367 -7.58 -12.54 -13.39
CA ILE A 367 -7.44 -12.47 -11.93
C ILE A 367 -8.54 -11.64 -11.24
N TYR A 368 -9.29 -10.84 -11.98
CA TYR A 368 -10.37 -10.01 -11.44
C TYR A 368 -11.72 -10.46 -11.97
N ARG A 369 -12.77 -10.25 -11.16
CA ARG A 369 -14.17 -10.52 -11.54
C ARG A 369 -14.66 -9.61 -12.67
N SER A 370 -14.17 -8.37 -12.69
CA SER A 370 -14.39 -7.41 -13.77
C SER A 370 -13.21 -6.44 -13.87
N VAL A 371 -13.04 -5.78 -15.02
CA VAL A 371 -11.93 -4.83 -15.23
C VAL A 371 -12.50 -3.46 -15.59
N ARG A 372 -12.49 -2.53 -14.62
CA ARG A 372 -12.97 -1.15 -14.80
C ARG A 372 -11.83 -0.15 -14.92
N GLY A 373 -12.12 1.02 -15.49
CA GLY A 373 -11.12 2.08 -15.68
C GLY A 373 -10.07 1.72 -16.73
N VAL A 374 -8.90 2.35 -16.64
CA VAL A 374 -7.77 2.13 -17.56
C VAL A 374 -6.77 1.18 -16.91
N ALA A 375 -7.09 -0.11 -16.97
CA ALA A 375 -6.24 -1.16 -16.42
C ALA A 375 -4.90 -1.27 -17.16
N PRO A 376 -3.83 -1.70 -16.47
CA PRO A 376 -2.64 -2.21 -17.14
C PRO A 376 -3.00 -3.43 -18.00
N ASP A 377 -2.22 -3.68 -19.04
CA ASP A 377 -2.38 -4.90 -19.84
C ASP A 377 -1.71 -6.10 -19.14
N LEU A 378 -0.63 -5.87 -18.39
CA LEU A 378 0.00 -6.86 -17.50
C LEU A 378 0.38 -6.23 -16.16
N ILE A 379 0.26 -7.00 -15.09
CA ILE A 379 0.82 -6.70 -13.76
C ILE A 379 1.96 -7.69 -13.52
N VAL A 380 3.11 -7.20 -13.07
CA VAL A 380 4.33 -8.02 -12.93
C VAL A 380 4.90 -7.88 -11.52
N TYR A 381 5.07 -9.01 -10.84
CA TYR A 381 5.86 -9.11 -9.63
C TYR A 381 7.24 -9.62 -10.01
N PHE A 382 8.24 -8.74 -9.97
CA PHE A 382 9.61 -9.12 -10.27
C PHE A 382 10.22 -9.88 -9.10
N GLY A 383 10.72 -11.08 -9.37
CA GLY A 383 11.18 -12.05 -8.38
C GLY A 383 10.22 -12.22 -7.20
N ASP A 384 8.94 -12.42 -7.51
CA ASP A 384 7.88 -12.54 -6.52
C ASP A 384 7.87 -11.37 -5.50
N LEU A 385 8.01 -10.14 -5.99
CA LEU A 385 8.11 -8.89 -5.21
C LEU A 385 9.43 -8.69 -4.45
N ALA A 386 10.42 -9.57 -4.59
CA ALA A 386 11.77 -9.32 -4.06
C ALA A 386 12.49 -8.22 -4.83
N TRP A 387 12.06 -7.94 -6.07
CA TRP A 387 12.60 -6.89 -6.93
C TRP A 387 11.53 -5.86 -7.25
N ARG A 388 11.87 -4.58 -7.10
CA ARG A 388 10.95 -3.49 -7.43
C ARG A 388 10.98 -3.17 -8.92
N ALA A 389 9.89 -2.65 -9.47
CA ALA A 389 9.89 -2.11 -10.83
C ALA A 389 10.38 -0.65 -10.82
N ILE A 390 11.54 -0.38 -11.41
CA ILE A 390 12.06 0.97 -11.57
C ILE A 390 11.54 1.53 -12.90
N GLY A 391 10.83 2.66 -12.84
CA GLY A 391 10.18 3.28 -14.00
C GLY A 391 11.07 4.23 -14.81
N THR A 392 12.36 4.35 -14.49
CA THR A 392 13.30 5.26 -15.17
C THR A 392 13.86 4.68 -16.47
N ILE A 393 14.44 5.54 -17.29
CA ILE A 393 15.19 5.21 -18.52
C ILE A 393 16.37 6.20 -18.69
N GLY A 394 17.41 5.83 -19.43
CA GLY A 394 18.72 6.49 -19.45
C GLY A 394 19.79 5.90 -18.51
N GLY A 395 19.59 4.71 -17.94
CA GLY A 395 20.50 4.07 -16.98
C GLY A 395 20.84 2.63 -17.35
N ASP A 396 21.20 1.83 -16.34
CA ASP A 396 21.40 0.37 -16.46
C ASP A 396 20.07 -0.40 -16.27
N GLU A 397 20.00 -1.63 -16.81
CA GLU A 397 18.77 -2.45 -16.82
C GLU A 397 18.36 -3.04 -15.45
N LEU A 398 19.31 -3.30 -14.55
CA LEU A 398 19.12 -4.00 -13.27
C LEU A 398 19.88 -3.30 -12.12
#